data_AF-A0A258EH95-F1
#
_entry.id   AF-A0A258EH95-F1
#
_cell.length_a   1.000
_cell.length_b   1.000
_cell.length_c   1.000
_cell.angle_alpha   90.00
_cell.angle_beta   90.00
_cell.angle_gamma   90.00
#
_symmetry.space_group_name_H-M   'P 1'
#
loop_
_entity.id
_entity.type
_entity.pdbx_description
1 polymer ?
#
loop_
_entity_poly.entity_id
_entity_poly.type
_entity_poly.pdbx_seq_one_letter_code
_entity_poly.pdbx_strand_id
1 'polypeptide(L)'
;MRKYLDRRHAEKLRLRAMSRPFAPDATSRLLLVTQGDRLPQSQIYPFHHYAADLKRLYGTDLREADLGDFLAGRPVAATGATALAFQTPFDVSDADLDRLFARIRQDHPLARVACLDWFAPTDLRNAARMDARIDLYIKKHVLRDRSQYGRPTLGDTNLTDHYARRLGLPEPATLFPTRPVFCGRS
;
A
#
# COMPACT_ATOMS: atom_id res chain seq x y z
N MET A 1 27.76 -7.55 -0.65
CA MET A 1 27.33 -8.77 0.09
C MET A 1 26.15 -8.53 1.04
N ARG A 2 26.19 -7.53 1.93
CA ARG A 2 25.11 -7.24 2.93
C ARG A 2 23.71 -7.01 2.34
N LYS A 3 23.57 -6.15 1.31
CA LYS A 3 22.29 -5.90 0.61
C LYS A 3 21.64 -7.17 0.01
N TYR A 4 22.44 -8.17 -0.38
CA TYR A 4 21.92 -9.43 -0.92
C TYR A 4 21.40 -10.36 0.19
N LEU A 5 22.04 -10.35 1.36
CA LEU A 5 21.60 -11.11 2.52
C LEU A 5 20.26 -10.56 3.07
N ASP A 6 20.14 -9.24 3.16
CA ASP A 6 18.91 -8.58 3.60
C ASP A 6 17.74 -8.87 2.65
N ARG A 7 18.01 -8.96 1.34
CA ARG A 7 17.00 -9.32 0.33
C ARG A 7 16.50 -10.75 0.49
N ARG A 8 17.40 -11.74 0.58
CA ARG A 8 17.02 -13.15 0.78
C ARG A 8 16.24 -13.33 2.09
N HIS A 9 16.60 -12.57 3.11
CA HIS A 9 15.88 -12.57 4.37
C HIS A 9 14.46 -12.01 4.22
N ALA A 10 14.28 -10.86 3.57
CA ALA A 10 12.96 -10.28 3.30
C ALA A 10 12.05 -11.24 2.50
N GLU A 11 12.59 -11.86 1.46
CA GLU A 11 11.86 -12.84 0.65
C GLU A 11 11.44 -14.07 1.46
N LYS A 12 12.34 -14.60 2.29
CA LYS A 12 12.02 -15.72 3.21
C LYS A 12 10.91 -15.35 4.19
N LEU A 13 10.92 -14.14 4.73
CA LEU A 13 9.85 -13.66 5.63
C LEU A 13 8.51 -13.57 4.89
N ARG A 14 8.50 -12.97 3.69
CA ARG A 14 7.31 -12.87 2.84
C ARG A 14 6.71 -14.24 2.51
N LEU A 15 7.52 -15.19 2.04
CA LEU A 15 7.08 -16.56 1.73
C LEU A 15 6.52 -17.29 2.97
N ARG A 16 7.10 -17.05 4.15
CA ARG A 16 6.58 -17.59 5.41
C ARG A 16 5.24 -16.95 5.80
N ALA A 17 5.07 -15.65 5.55
CA ALA A 17 3.82 -14.94 5.83
C ALA A 17 2.69 -15.34 4.87
N MET A 18 3.03 -15.79 3.65
CA MET A 18 2.06 -16.25 2.65
C MET A 18 1.60 -17.70 2.83
N SER A 19 2.47 -18.56 3.34
CA SER A 19 2.22 -20.01 3.39
C SER A 19 1.47 -20.48 4.64
N ARG A 20 1.06 -19.57 5.55
CA ARG A 20 0.53 -19.93 6.86
C ARG A 20 -0.83 -19.27 7.14
N PRO A 21 -1.76 -19.97 7.80
CA PRO A 21 -2.95 -19.33 8.34
C PRO A 21 -2.59 -18.38 9.49
N PHE A 22 -3.53 -17.52 9.90
CA PHE A 22 -3.41 -16.78 11.16
C PHE A 22 -3.36 -17.74 12.35
N ALA A 23 -2.69 -17.32 13.41
CA ALA A 23 -2.68 -18.03 14.66
C ALA A 23 -4.09 -18.02 15.28
N PRO A 24 -4.56 -19.14 15.84
CA PRO A 24 -5.92 -19.25 16.36
C PRO A 24 -6.16 -18.35 17.59
N ASP A 25 -5.09 -17.99 18.30
CA ASP A 25 -5.08 -17.13 19.49
C ASP A 25 -4.92 -15.64 19.18
N ALA A 26 -4.83 -15.24 17.90
CA ALA A 26 -4.61 -13.86 17.52
C ALA A 26 -5.85 -12.99 17.81
N THR A 27 -5.69 -11.97 18.65
CA THR A 27 -6.76 -10.99 18.95
C THR A 27 -6.99 -10.03 17.79
N SER A 28 -5.99 -9.84 16.93
CA SER A 28 -6.04 -9.02 15.72
C SER A 28 -5.34 -9.77 14.57
N ARG A 29 -5.93 -9.74 13.37
CA ARG A 29 -5.45 -10.46 12.19
C ARG A 29 -5.28 -9.49 11.03
N LEU A 30 -4.04 -9.16 10.69
CA LEU A 30 -3.70 -8.24 9.61
C LEU A 30 -3.28 -9.04 8.37
N LEU A 31 -4.09 -8.96 7.31
CA LEU A 31 -3.71 -9.46 5.99
C LEU A 31 -3.14 -8.33 5.15
N LEU A 32 -1.91 -8.51 4.66
CA LEU A 32 -1.34 -7.66 3.63
C LEU A 32 -1.61 -8.28 2.25
N VAL A 33 -2.18 -7.54 1.30
CA VAL A 33 -2.34 -7.98 -0.09
C VAL A 33 -1.42 -7.13 -0.97
N THR A 34 -0.25 -7.66 -1.33
CA THR A 34 0.84 -6.82 -1.86
C THR A 34 1.48 -7.39 -3.12
N GLN A 35 2.16 -6.54 -3.88
CA GLN A 35 2.85 -6.94 -5.11
C GLN A 35 4.32 -7.25 -4.85
N GLY A 36 4.91 -8.15 -5.66
CA GLY A 36 6.29 -8.62 -5.48
C GLY A 36 7.39 -7.65 -5.89
N ASP A 37 7.05 -6.47 -6.42
CA ASP A 37 8.03 -5.52 -6.93
C ASP A 37 8.86 -4.86 -5.83
N ARG A 38 10.12 -4.54 -6.19
CA ARG A 38 11.11 -4.04 -5.23
C ARG A 38 10.73 -2.72 -4.57
N LEU A 39 10.17 -1.77 -5.32
CA LEU A 39 9.83 -0.44 -4.79
C LEU A 39 8.68 -0.52 -3.78
N PRO A 40 7.53 -1.15 -4.10
CA PRO A 40 6.45 -1.38 -3.13
C PRO A 40 6.88 -2.15 -1.88
N GLN A 41 7.71 -3.19 -2.04
CA GLN A 41 8.15 -4.05 -0.93
C GLN A 41 8.94 -3.28 0.15
N SER A 42 9.54 -2.14 -0.18
CA SER A 42 10.18 -1.28 0.84
C SER A 42 9.19 -0.68 1.85
N GLN A 43 7.91 -0.55 1.50
CA GLN A 43 6.84 -0.15 2.42
C GLN A 43 6.34 -1.34 3.27
N ILE A 44 6.46 -2.57 2.75
CA ILE A 44 5.94 -3.79 3.36
C ILE A 44 6.93 -4.42 4.35
N TYR A 45 8.23 -4.38 4.02
CA TYR A 45 9.29 -5.00 4.82
C TYR A 45 9.22 -4.69 6.34
N PRO A 46 8.94 -3.44 6.79
CA PRO A 46 8.83 -3.16 8.22
C PRO A 46 7.76 -4.00 8.94
N PHE A 47 6.63 -4.30 8.28
CA PHE A 47 5.60 -5.15 8.89
C PHE A 47 6.14 -6.55 9.19
N HIS A 48 6.86 -7.14 8.24
CA HIS A 48 7.48 -8.46 8.43
C HIS A 48 8.62 -8.44 9.43
N HIS A 49 9.47 -7.42 9.37
CA HIS A 49 10.61 -7.27 10.25
C HIS A 49 10.16 -7.16 11.72
N TYR A 50 9.09 -6.39 11.98
CA TYR A 50 8.53 -6.18 13.32
C TYR A 50 7.30 -7.05 13.62
N ALA A 51 7.06 -8.15 12.87
CA ALA A 51 5.88 -8.98 13.05
C ALA A 51 5.77 -9.58 14.47
N ALA A 52 6.91 -9.93 15.08
CA ALA A 52 6.96 -10.43 16.45
C ALA A 52 6.55 -9.34 17.46
N ASP A 53 6.99 -8.10 17.25
CA ASP A 53 6.61 -6.96 18.09
C ASP A 53 5.14 -6.57 17.91
N LEU A 54 4.61 -6.62 16.67
CA LEU A 54 3.19 -6.43 16.41
C LEU A 54 2.33 -7.45 17.17
N LYS A 55 2.73 -8.73 17.16
CA LYS A 55 2.05 -9.76 17.95
C LYS A 55 2.17 -9.50 19.45
N ARG A 56 3.37 -9.18 19.94
CA ARG A 56 3.62 -8.97 21.38
C ARG A 56 2.90 -7.74 21.95
N LEU A 57 2.91 -6.62 21.23
CA LEU A 57 2.40 -5.33 21.71
C LEU A 57 0.91 -5.15 21.45
N TYR A 58 0.39 -5.72 20.35
CA TYR A 58 -0.98 -5.47 19.88
C TYR A 58 -1.80 -6.74 19.68
N GLY A 59 -1.22 -7.93 19.90
CA GLY A 59 -1.87 -9.21 19.60
C GLY A 59 -2.14 -9.42 18.11
N THR A 60 -1.50 -8.63 17.24
CA THR A 60 -1.69 -8.69 15.79
C THR A 60 -0.82 -9.77 15.18
N ASP A 61 -1.46 -10.79 14.62
CA ASP A 61 -0.79 -11.75 13.77
C ASP A 61 -0.84 -11.28 12.31
N LEU A 62 0.33 -11.28 11.66
CA LEU A 62 0.54 -10.73 10.33
C LEU A 62 0.67 -11.84 9.29
N ARG A 63 -0.12 -11.75 8.22
CA ARG A 63 0.02 -12.61 7.03
C ARG A 63 0.02 -11.78 5.77
N GLU A 64 0.48 -12.38 4.67
CA GLU A 64 0.49 -11.73 3.36
C GLU A 64 -0.15 -12.63 2.30
N ALA A 65 -0.76 -12.02 1.29
CA ALA A 65 -1.13 -12.64 0.03
C ALA A 65 -0.53 -11.84 -1.13
N ASP A 66 -0.21 -12.51 -2.23
CA ASP A 66 0.22 -11.81 -3.44
C ASP A 66 -0.99 -11.18 -4.13
N LEU A 67 -0.88 -9.92 -4.56
CA LEU A 67 -1.96 -9.18 -5.20
C LEU A 67 -2.43 -9.85 -6.50
N GLY A 68 -1.50 -10.37 -7.31
CA GLY A 68 -1.85 -11.03 -8.56
C GLY A 68 -2.63 -12.32 -8.32
N ASP A 69 -2.17 -13.14 -7.38
CA ASP A 69 -2.87 -14.36 -6.96
C ASP A 69 -4.24 -14.05 -6.35
N PHE A 70 -4.34 -12.98 -5.55
CA PHE A 70 -5.59 -12.51 -4.93
C PHE A 70 -6.61 -12.09 -5.98
N LEU A 71 -6.20 -11.29 -6.98
CA LEU A 71 -7.05 -10.86 -8.10
C LEU A 71 -7.46 -12.02 -9.01
N ALA A 72 -6.59 -13.03 -9.16
CA ALA A 72 -6.89 -14.25 -9.88
C ALA A 72 -7.81 -15.22 -9.11
N GLY A 73 -8.24 -14.86 -7.89
CA GLY A 73 -9.12 -15.68 -7.07
C GLY A 73 -8.45 -16.93 -6.49
N ARG A 74 -7.12 -16.96 -6.42
CA ARG A 74 -6.41 -18.09 -5.81
C ARG A 74 -6.65 -18.13 -4.30
N PRO A 75 -6.68 -19.33 -3.69
CA PRO A 75 -6.86 -19.45 -2.25
C PRO A 75 -5.76 -18.71 -1.46
N VAL A 76 -6.17 -17.95 -0.45
CA VAL A 76 -5.27 -17.34 0.53
C VAL A 76 -5.27 -18.21 1.78
N ALA A 77 -4.08 -18.58 2.26
CA ALA A 77 -3.94 -19.42 3.45
C ALA A 77 -4.52 -18.75 4.72
N ALA A 78 -4.42 -17.44 4.81
CA ALA A 78 -4.85 -16.63 5.94
C ALA A 78 -6.27 -16.06 5.71
N THR A 79 -7.28 -16.70 6.30
CA THR A 79 -8.68 -16.28 6.21
C THR A 79 -9.15 -15.56 7.49
N GLY A 80 -10.28 -14.82 7.40
CA GLY A 80 -10.88 -14.17 8.56
C GLY A 80 -10.11 -12.95 9.10
N ALA A 81 -9.38 -12.23 8.25
CA ALA A 81 -8.68 -11.00 8.63
C ALA A 81 -9.63 -9.99 9.29
N THR A 82 -9.17 -9.32 10.34
CA THR A 82 -9.89 -8.21 11.00
C THR A 82 -9.46 -6.85 10.43
N ALA A 83 -8.29 -6.80 9.82
CA ALA A 83 -7.81 -5.69 9.03
C ALA A 83 -7.12 -6.22 7.76
N LEU A 84 -7.31 -5.51 6.65
CA LEU A 84 -6.68 -5.80 5.38
C LEU A 84 -6.03 -4.53 4.85
N ALA A 85 -4.73 -4.60 4.57
CA ALA A 85 -3.98 -3.53 3.91
C ALA A 85 -3.52 -4.02 2.54
N PHE A 86 -3.71 -3.22 1.50
CA PHE A 86 -3.35 -3.63 0.14
C PHE A 86 -2.51 -2.60 -0.59
N GLN A 87 -1.74 -3.03 -1.58
CA GLN A 87 -1.08 -2.17 -2.56
C GLN A 87 -1.75 -2.33 -3.93
N THR A 88 -1.51 -1.41 -4.85
CA THR A 88 -1.88 -1.56 -6.27
C THR A 88 -0.70 -1.23 -7.20
N PRO A 89 -0.74 -1.70 -8.46
CA PRO A 89 0.01 -1.08 -9.55
C PRO A 89 -0.37 0.40 -9.70
N PHE A 90 0.54 1.19 -10.27
CA PHE A 90 0.31 2.63 -10.50
C PHE A 90 -0.72 2.90 -11.60
N ASP A 91 -0.95 1.94 -12.47
CA ASP A 91 -1.84 1.97 -13.63
C ASP A 91 -3.09 1.08 -13.43
N VAL A 92 -3.40 0.70 -12.18
CA VAL A 92 -4.54 -0.17 -11.86
C VAL A 92 -5.85 0.34 -12.49
N SER A 93 -6.54 -0.54 -13.23
CA SER A 93 -7.82 -0.25 -13.89
C SER A 93 -8.97 -0.16 -12.88
N ASP A 94 -10.07 0.50 -13.23
CA ASP A 94 -11.28 0.50 -12.36
C ASP A 94 -11.85 -0.91 -12.21
N ALA A 95 -11.81 -1.72 -13.26
CA ALA A 95 -12.24 -3.11 -13.22
C ALA A 95 -11.41 -3.95 -12.23
N ASP A 96 -10.08 -3.73 -12.15
CA ASP A 96 -9.22 -4.39 -11.17
C ASP A 96 -9.52 -3.93 -9.75
N LEU A 97 -9.79 -2.64 -9.55
CA LEU A 97 -10.22 -2.13 -8.26
C LEU A 97 -11.55 -2.75 -7.84
N ASP A 98 -12.53 -2.85 -8.74
CA ASP A 98 -13.82 -3.45 -8.45
C ASP A 98 -13.67 -4.93 -8.09
N ARG A 99 -12.85 -5.69 -8.83
CA ARG A 99 -12.50 -7.08 -8.50
C ARG A 99 -11.84 -7.20 -7.13
N LEU A 100 -10.87 -6.33 -6.84
CA LEU A 100 -10.17 -6.31 -5.56
C LEU A 100 -11.15 -6.09 -4.40
N PHE A 101 -11.99 -5.06 -4.49
CA PHE A 101 -12.93 -4.73 -3.41
C PHE A 101 -14.06 -5.75 -3.28
N ALA A 102 -14.58 -6.29 -4.38
CA ALA A 102 -15.55 -7.37 -4.35
C ALA A 102 -14.97 -8.58 -3.62
N ARG A 103 -13.72 -8.96 -3.93
CA ARG A 103 -13.05 -10.07 -3.26
C ARG A 103 -12.80 -9.81 -1.78
N ILE A 104 -12.30 -8.61 -1.43
CA ILE A 104 -12.08 -8.22 -0.02
C ILE A 104 -13.39 -8.35 0.77
N ARG A 105 -14.50 -7.85 0.24
CA ARG A 105 -15.79 -7.87 0.96
C ARG A 105 -16.39 -9.27 1.04
N GLN A 106 -16.18 -10.11 0.03
CA GLN A 106 -16.59 -11.51 0.06
C GLN A 106 -15.84 -12.31 1.12
N ASP A 107 -14.51 -12.19 1.17
CA ASP A 107 -13.66 -13.00 2.05
C ASP A 107 -13.55 -12.46 3.48
N HIS A 108 -13.65 -11.13 3.60
CA HIS A 108 -13.37 -10.39 4.83
C HIS A 108 -14.41 -9.27 5.05
N PRO A 109 -15.72 -9.59 5.16
CA PRO A 109 -16.80 -8.60 5.15
C PRO A 109 -16.69 -7.55 6.25
N LEU A 110 -16.14 -7.93 7.41
CA LEU A 110 -15.99 -7.06 8.59
C LEU A 110 -14.59 -6.43 8.73
N ALA A 111 -13.67 -6.69 7.80
CA ALA A 111 -12.32 -6.15 7.91
C ALA A 111 -12.31 -4.63 7.68
N ARG A 112 -11.50 -3.94 8.49
CA ARG A 112 -11.06 -2.58 8.14
C ARG A 112 -10.09 -2.65 6.98
N VAL A 113 -10.27 -1.80 5.98
CA VAL A 113 -9.55 -1.83 4.72
C VAL A 113 -8.66 -0.59 4.59
N ALA A 114 -7.36 -0.79 4.35
CA ALA A 114 -6.40 0.28 4.14
C ALA A 114 -5.68 0.14 2.79
N CYS A 115 -5.48 1.25 2.10
CA CYS A 115 -4.58 1.31 0.94
C CYS A 115 -3.18 1.74 1.40
N LEU A 116 -2.15 0.97 1.02
CA LEU A 116 -0.74 1.27 1.20
C LEU A 116 -0.19 1.85 -0.10
N ASP A 117 -0.15 3.16 -0.18
CA ASP A 117 0.32 3.89 -1.37
C ASP A 117 1.84 4.07 -1.32
N TRP A 118 2.54 3.39 -2.23
CA TRP A 118 3.99 3.44 -2.38
C TRP A 118 4.46 4.44 -3.45
N PHE A 119 3.54 5.12 -4.15
CA PHE A 119 3.84 6.07 -5.21
C PHE A 119 4.51 7.32 -4.68
N ALA A 120 5.09 8.11 -5.60
CA ALA A 120 5.76 9.37 -5.30
C ALA A 120 4.88 10.27 -4.40
N PRO A 121 5.48 11.16 -3.58
CA PRO A 121 4.74 11.91 -2.58
C PRO A 121 3.53 12.64 -3.14
N THR A 122 3.67 13.30 -4.30
CA THR A 122 2.64 14.09 -5.00
C THR A 122 1.65 13.26 -5.79
N ASP A 123 1.97 12.00 -6.09
CA ASP A 123 1.07 11.13 -6.85
C ASP A 123 -0.05 10.61 -5.95
N LEU A 124 -1.27 11.07 -6.19
CA LEU A 124 -2.46 10.69 -5.42
C LEU A 124 -3.59 10.20 -6.32
N ARG A 125 -3.25 9.70 -7.53
CA ARG A 125 -4.20 9.28 -8.57
C ARG A 125 -5.30 8.34 -8.07
N ASN A 126 -4.98 7.49 -7.10
CA ASN A 126 -5.90 6.48 -6.57
C ASN A 126 -6.65 6.92 -5.31
N ALA A 127 -6.26 8.03 -4.68
CA ALA A 127 -6.87 8.49 -3.43
C ALA A 127 -8.37 8.76 -3.62
N ALA A 128 -8.74 9.53 -4.64
CA ALA A 128 -10.15 9.83 -4.92
C ALA A 128 -10.94 8.57 -5.38
N ARG A 129 -10.31 7.68 -6.16
CA ARG A 129 -10.93 6.46 -6.71
C ARG A 129 -11.28 5.41 -5.63
N MET A 130 -10.63 5.47 -4.48
CA MET A 130 -10.76 4.46 -3.41
C MET A 130 -11.47 4.99 -2.17
N ASP A 131 -11.69 6.30 -2.06
CA ASP A 131 -12.12 6.95 -0.82
C ASP A 131 -13.38 6.34 -0.18
N ALA A 132 -14.41 6.04 -0.97
CA ALA A 132 -15.65 5.46 -0.45
C ALA A 132 -15.54 3.95 -0.12
N ARG A 133 -14.38 3.33 -0.38
CA ARG A 133 -14.18 1.87 -0.32
C ARG A 133 -13.14 1.45 0.72
N ILE A 134 -12.38 2.38 1.27
CA ILE A 134 -11.33 2.15 2.26
C ILE A 134 -11.59 2.97 3.53
N ASP A 135 -11.09 2.48 4.65
CA ASP A 135 -11.09 3.18 5.93
C ASP A 135 -9.86 4.10 6.06
N LEU A 136 -8.73 3.73 5.45
CA LEU A 136 -7.46 4.46 5.55
C LEU A 136 -6.69 4.48 4.23
N TYR A 137 -6.06 5.62 3.93
CA TYR A 137 -5.13 5.76 2.82
C TYR A 137 -3.75 6.17 3.36
N ILE A 138 -2.76 5.27 3.25
CA ILE A 138 -1.47 5.39 3.92
C ILE A 138 -0.37 5.58 2.88
N LYS A 139 0.17 6.81 2.80
CA LYS A 139 1.34 7.11 1.98
C LYS A 139 2.61 6.56 2.61
N LYS A 140 3.50 5.99 1.80
CA LYS A 140 4.88 5.63 2.19
C LYS A 140 5.69 6.87 2.63
N HIS A 141 5.40 8.01 2.03
CA HIS A 141 6.13 9.27 2.23
C HIS A 141 5.19 10.45 1.95
N VAL A 142 5.31 11.48 2.78
CA VAL A 142 4.46 12.67 2.75
C VAL A 142 5.31 13.93 2.55
N LEU A 143 4.74 14.93 1.89
CA LEU A 143 5.37 16.24 1.81
C LEU A 143 5.36 16.91 3.17
N ARG A 144 6.47 17.58 3.51
CA ARG A 144 6.56 18.43 4.70
C ARG A 144 5.53 19.55 4.66
N ASP A 145 5.43 20.21 3.51
CA ASP A 145 4.39 21.19 3.23
C ASP A 145 3.21 20.50 2.55
N ARG A 146 2.15 20.25 3.32
CA ARG A 146 0.92 19.59 2.83
C ARG A 146 0.10 20.49 1.92
N SER A 147 0.31 21.82 1.94
CA SER A 147 -0.41 22.75 1.06
C SER A 147 -0.03 22.58 -0.42
N GLN A 148 1.04 21.84 -0.70
CA GLN A 148 1.47 21.45 -2.05
C GLN A 148 0.60 20.33 -2.64
N TYR A 149 -0.15 19.60 -1.82
CA TYR A 149 -1.12 18.64 -2.34
C TYR A 149 -2.26 19.34 -3.07
N GLY A 150 -2.64 18.81 -4.23
CA GLY A 150 -3.66 19.42 -5.10
C GLY A 150 -3.14 20.62 -5.91
N ARG A 151 -1.83 20.84 -5.95
CA ARG A 151 -1.21 21.81 -6.87
C ARG A 151 -0.61 21.12 -8.09
N PRO A 152 -0.67 21.74 -9.28
CA PRO A 152 -0.02 21.19 -10.47
C PRO A 152 1.51 21.11 -10.29
N THR A 153 2.09 20.01 -10.75
CA THR A 153 3.54 19.81 -10.90
C THR A 153 3.91 19.74 -12.39
N LEU A 154 5.14 20.10 -12.75
CA LEU A 154 5.72 19.73 -14.03
C LEU A 154 6.24 18.30 -13.93
N GLY A 155 5.64 17.39 -14.70
CA GLY A 155 5.79 15.94 -14.52
C GLY A 155 5.01 15.41 -13.31
N ASP A 156 5.25 14.14 -12.99
CA ASP A 156 4.47 13.34 -12.03
C ASP A 156 5.02 13.36 -10.59
N THR A 157 6.24 13.88 -10.38
CA THR A 157 6.89 13.94 -9.07
C THR A 157 7.37 15.35 -8.71
N ASN A 158 7.48 15.62 -7.41
CA ASN A 158 8.10 16.84 -6.89
C ASN A 158 9.59 16.98 -7.30
N LEU A 159 10.28 15.87 -7.56
CA LEU A 159 11.66 15.89 -8.04
C LEU A 159 11.73 16.34 -9.51
N THR A 160 10.84 15.79 -10.35
CA THR A 160 10.68 16.19 -11.75
C THR A 160 10.32 17.67 -11.84
N ASP A 161 9.36 18.13 -11.03
CA ASP A 161 8.95 19.54 -10.98
C ASP A 161 10.12 20.47 -10.66
N HIS A 162 10.91 20.13 -9.63
CA HIS A 162 12.07 20.92 -9.23
C HIS A 162 13.07 21.08 -10.38
N TYR A 163 13.46 19.99 -11.04
CA TYR A 163 14.45 20.04 -12.12
C TYR A 163 13.90 20.65 -13.40
N ALA A 164 12.63 20.38 -13.74
CA ALA A 164 11.99 20.97 -14.91
C ALA A 164 11.99 22.49 -14.83
N ARG A 165 11.61 23.05 -13.67
CA ARG A 165 11.66 24.50 -13.44
C ARG A 165 13.08 25.04 -13.44
N ARG A 166 14.00 24.35 -12.77
CA ARG A 166 15.40 24.81 -12.63
C ARG A 166 16.16 24.81 -13.95
N LEU A 167 15.89 23.86 -14.82
CA LEU A 167 16.63 23.65 -16.07
C LEU A 167 15.82 24.07 -17.32
N GLY A 168 14.58 24.53 -17.16
CA GLY A 168 13.71 24.91 -18.26
C GLY A 168 13.29 23.72 -19.14
N LEU A 169 13.07 22.54 -18.54
CA LEU A 169 12.68 21.34 -19.30
C LEU A 169 11.18 21.38 -19.66
N PRO A 170 10.81 20.92 -20.87
CA PRO A 170 9.43 20.95 -21.35
C PRO A 170 8.63 19.76 -20.81
N GLU A 171 8.40 19.72 -19.50
CA GLU A 171 7.58 18.69 -18.84
C GLU A 171 6.10 19.08 -18.81
N PRO A 172 5.16 18.14 -19.04
CA PRO A 172 3.73 18.44 -19.00
C PRO A 172 3.25 18.74 -17.56
N ALA A 173 2.30 19.66 -17.44
CA ALA A 173 1.64 19.90 -16.16
C ALA A 173 0.77 18.70 -15.77
N THR A 174 0.96 18.18 -14.57
CA THR A 174 0.19 17.07 -14.00
C THR A 174 -0.47 17.53 -12.71
N LEU A 175 -1.74 17.16 -12.53
CA LEU A 175 -2.49 17.39 -11.31
C LEU A 175 -3.23 16.12 -10.93
N PHE A 176 -2.91 15.57 -9.76
CA PHE A 176 -3.67 14.48 -9.19
C PHE A 176 -4.75 15.05 -8.27
N PRO A 177 -6.04 14.76 -8.51
CA PRO A 177 -7.11 15.24 -7.65
C PRO A 177 -6.96 14.70 -6.22
N THR A 178 -7.01 15.60 -5.24
CA THR A 178 -6.91 15.24 -3.82
C THR A 178 -8.06 15.82 -3.02
N ARG A 179 -8.45 15.15 -1.94
CA ARG A 179 -9.38 15.73 -0.95
C ARG A 179 -8.67 16.73 -0.02
N PRO A 180 -9.40 17.67 0.59
CA PRO A 180 -8.85 18.63 1.56
C PRO A 180 -8.13 17.99 2.75
N VAL A 181 -8.49 16.75 3.14
CA VAL A 181 -7.87 16.03 4.26
C VAL A 181 -6.37 15.79 4.05
N PHE A 182 -5.92 15.67 2.78
CA PHE A 182 -4.49 15.60 2.46
C PHE A 182 -3.82 16.97 2.51
N CYS A 183 -4.56 18.04 2.21
CA CYS A 183 -4.05 19.41 2.12
C CYS A 183 -3.84 20.10 3.47
N GLY A 184 -4.13 19.42 4.59
CA GLY A 184 -4.01 19.99 5.93
C GLY A 184 -5.11 21.02 6.21
N ARG A 185 -6.10 20.61 7.01
CA ARG A 185 -6.77 21.55 7.90
C ARG A 185 -6.39 21.12 9.32
N SER A 186 -5.58 21.96 9.96
CA SER A 186 -5.46 22.05 11.42
C SER A 186 -6.82 22.26 12.06
#